data_AF-A0A0D6LTS6-F1
#
_entry.id   AF-A0A0D6LTS6-F1
#
_cell.length_a   1.000
_cell.length_b   1.000
_cell.length_c   1.000
_cell.angle_alpha   90.00
_cell.angle_beta   90.00
_cell.angle_gamma   90.00
#
_symmetry.space_group_name_H-M   'P 1'
#
loop_
_entity.id
_entity.type
_entity.pdbx_description
1 polymer ?
#
loop_
_entity_poly.entity_id
_entity_poly.type
_entity_poly.pdbx_seq_one_letter_code
_entity_poly.pdbx_strand_id
1 'polypeptide(L)'
;MLGFFVAGVLNRFWYLYNIIGFMDNIALMTALYVRGTSERARQYRRNIVRYSQLTQVLVFRDLSMQCRKRFPTLDTVAAAGFMMPHEKENFDGIQYNYNKYFLPFNWAWALIYRARMEGLIESDYYVTILSEEVRKFRTDLAWLCNYDWVPLPMIYPTIVCLAVHTYFLVCVIARQYVDGSKFESDMIDMVFPFMTSIQFVLYMGWLKVAEALLNPWGLDDDDFETNVLIDRNLAMGLKIVDDGYGKTPELRKDAFWDDEWVPLYSEESAWEKKYTQHEGSLSHIK
;
A
#
# COMPACT_ATOMS: atom_id res chain seq x y z
N MET A 1 6.93 1.05 27.72
CA MET A 1 6.51 -0.16 26.99
C MET A 1 5.48 0.16 25.91
N LEU A 2 4.34 0.78 26.26
CA LEU A 2 3.30 1.16 25.29
C LEU A 2 3.83 1.96 24.09
N GLY A 3 4.64 3.00 24.32
CA GLY A 3 5.21 3.81 23.23
C GLY A 3 6.10 3.02 22.26
N PHE A 4 6.93 2.10 22.76
CA PHE A 4 7.74 1.22 21.90
C PHE A 4 6.89 0.25 21.10
N PHE A 5 5.82 -0.28 21.69
CA PHE A 5 4.86 -1.14 21.01
C PHE A 5 4.13 -0.40 19.90
N VAL A 6 3.55 0.76 20.19
CA VAL A 6 2.83 1.57 19.21
C VAL A 6 3.75 2.00 18.07
N ALA A 7 4.96 2.47 18.38
CA ALA A 7 5.94 2.83 17.35
C ALA A 7 6.32 1.62 16.46
N GLY A 8 6.48 0.44 17.04
CA GLY A 8 6.74 -0.80 16.30
C GLY A 8 5.60 -1.17 15.35
N VAL A 9 4.34 -1.07 15.82
CA VAL A 9 3.15 -1.31 15.00
C VAL A 9 3.04 -0.28 13.87
N LEU A 10 3.20 1.01 14.17
CA LEU A 10 3.13 2.08 13.16
C LEU A 10 4.21 1.92 12.08
N ASN A 11 5.45 1.61 12.46
CA ASN A 11 6.52 1.38 11.49
C ASN A 11 6.20 0.20 10.55
N ARG A 12 5.62 -0.87 11.10
CA ARG A 12 5.17 -2.02 10.31
C ARG A 12 4.01 -1.66 9.39
N PHE A 13 3.02 -0.92 9.89
CA PHE A 13 1.87 -0.44 9.11
C PHE A 13 2.31 0.39 7.90
N TRP A 14 3.14 1.42 8.11
CA TRP A 14 3.64 2.27 7.02
C TRP A 14 4.53 1.52 6.04
N TYR A 15 5.35 0.57 6.53
CA TYR A 15 6.12 -0.28 5.65
C TYR A 15 5.20 -1.09 4.72
N LEU A 16 4.18 -1.76 5.26
CA LEU A 16 3.20 -2.53 4.47
C LEU A 16 2.47 -1.65 3.45
N TYR A 17 2.09 -0.43 3.84
CA TYR A 17 1.47 0.53 2.92
C TYR A 17 2.39 0.87 1.74
N ASN A 18 3.68 1.10 1.99
CA ASN A 18 4.65 1.43 0.94
C ASN A 18 4.86 0.29 -0.08
N ILE A 19 4.70 -0.96 0.35
CA ILE A 19 4.88 -2.16 -0.49
C ILE A 19 3.55 -2.81 -0.93
N ILE A 20 2.41 -2.12 -0.75
CA ILE A 20 1.07 -2.66 -1.03
C ILE A 20 0.85 -3.03 -2.51
N GLY A 21 1.73 -2.55 -3.39
CA GLY A 21 1.79 -2.97 -4.80
C GLY A 21 0.99 -2.06 -5.73
N PHE A 22 1.50 -0.86 -5.98
CA PHE A 22 1.04 -0.03 -7.09
C PHE A 22 1.66 -0.51 -8.42
N MET A 23 0.82 -0.68 -9.44
CA MET A 23 1.22 -1.30 -10.71
C MET A 23 1.78 -0.32 -11.75
N ASP A 24 1.69 0.99 -11.48
CA ASP A 24 1.95 2.07 -12.44
C ASP A 24 3.30 1.93 -13.13
N ASN A 25 4.36 1.62 -12.38
CA ASN A 25 5.70 1.46 -12.94
C ASN A 25 5.78 0.30 -13.95
N ILE A 26 5.21 -0.86 -13.62
CA ILE A 26 5.18 -2.00 -14.55
C ILE A 26 4.39 -1.63 -15.80
N ALA A 27 3.23 -0.99 -15.64
CA ALA A 27 2.39 -0.59 -16.76
C ALA A 27 3.09 0.43 -17.66
N LEU A 28 3.71 1.47 -17.09
CA LEU A 28 4.44 2.49 -17.83
C LEU A 28 5.66 1.90 -18.57
N MET A 29 6.44 1.04 -17.91
CA MET A 29 7.59 0.40 -18.55
C MET A 29 7.17 -0.61 -19.63
N THR A 30 6.06 -1.31 -19.42
CA THR A 30 5.47 -2.21 -20.44
C THR A 30 5.02 -1.41 -21.66
N ALA A 31 4.35 -0.27 -21.45
CA ALA A 31 3.92 0.62 -22.54
C ALA A 31 5.10 1.25 -23.29
N LEU A 32 6.19 1.56 -22.57
CA LEU A 32 7.40 2.14 -23.14
C LEU A 32 8.15 1.13 -24.02
N TYR A 33 8.44 -0.07 -23.50
CA TYR A 33 9.37 -1.01 -24.13
C TYR A 33 8.73 -2.04 -25.06
N VAL A 34 7.45 -2.40 -24.87
CA VAL A 34 6.76 -3.33 -25.76
C VAL A 34 6.08 -2.55 -26.88
N ARG A 35 6.81 -2.40 -28.00
CA ARG A 35 6.39 -1.57 -29.14
C ARG A 35 5.49 -2.35 -30.09
N GLY A 36 4.74 -1.59 -30.90
CA GLY A 36 3.86 -2.09 -31.96
C GLY A 36 2.39 -1.72 -31.75
N THR A 37 1.69 -1.45 -32.85
CA THR A 37 0.25 -1.16 -32.91
C THR A 37 -0.58 -2.37 -33.34
N SER A 38 0.09 -3.48 -33.67
CA SER A 38 -0.59 -4.73 -34.02
C SER A 38 -1.39 -5.27 -32.84
N GLU A 39 -2.44 -6.03 -33.13
CA GLU A 39 -3.26 -6.68 -32.12
C GLU A 39 -2.40 -7.60 -31.22
N ARG A 40 -1.41 -8.27 -31.81
CA ARG A 40 -0.46 -9.12 -31.09
C ARG A 40 0.37 -8.32 -30.07
N ALA A 41 0.91 -7.16 -30.45
CA ALA A 41 1.65 -6.30 -29.52
C ALA A 41 0.77 -5.78 -28.38
N ARG A 42 -0.49 -5.43 -28.69
CA ARG A 42 -1.50 -5.05 -27.69
C ARG A 42 -1.79 -6.20 -26.71
N GLN A 43 -1.90 -7.43 -27.20
CA GLN A 43 -2.09 -8.63 -26.36
C GLN A 43 -0.90 -8.84 -25.41
N TYR A 44 0.35 -8.71 -25.87
CA TYR A 44 1.53 -8.77 -25.00
C TYR A 44 1.47 -7.75 -23.87
N ARG A 45 1.24 -6.48 -24.22
CA ARG A 45 1.14 -5.39 -23.25
C ARG A 45 0.06 -5.62 -22.19
N ARG A 46 -1.16 -5.98 -22.62
CA ARG A 46 -2.30 -6.21 -21.70
C ARG A 46 -2.08 -7.44 -20.83
N ASN A 47 -1.51 -8.53 -21.36
CA ASN A 47 -1.32 -9.76 -20.60
C ASN A 47 -0.17 -9.67 -19.58
N ILE A 48 0.93 -8.96 -19.88
CA ILE A 48 2.02 -8.74 -18.91
C ILE A 48 1.51 -8.03 -17.65
N VAL A 49 0.72 -6.97 -17.84
CA VAL A 49 0.07 -6.21 -16.76
C VAL A 49 -0.95 -7.08 -16.04
N ARG A 50 -1.83 -7.76 -16.78
CA ARG A 50 -2.89 -8.60 -16.18
C ARG A 50 -2.32 -9.77 -15.36
N TYR A 51 -1.22 -10.39 -15.78
CA TYR A 51 -0.58 -11.45 -15.00
C TYR A 51 0.05 -10.94 -13.71
N SER A 52 0.64 -9.74 -13.73
CA SER A 52 1.08 -9.08 -12.50
C SER A 52 -0.11 -8.81 -11.57
N GLN A 53 -1.25 -8.39 -12.13
CA GLN A 53 -2.46 -8.09 -11.36
C GLN A 53 -3.11 -9.34 -10.78
N LEU A 54 -3.10 -10.42 -11.56
CA LEU A 54 -3.59 -11.71 -11.13
C LEU A 54 -2.86 -12.16 -9.86
N THR A 55 -1.53 -12.05 -9.80
CA THR A 55 -0.80 -12.40 -8.58
C THR A 55 -1.17 -11.51 -7.41
N GLN A 56 -1.35 -10.20 -7.61
CA GLN A 56 -1.82 -9.31 -6.55
C GLN A 56 -3.17 -9.76 -5.99
N VAL A 57 -4.13 -10.12 -6.86
CA VAL A 57 -5.44 -10.66 -6.43
C VAL A 57 -5.27 -11.97 -5.67
N LEU A 58 -4.43 -12.89 -6.14
CA LEU A 58 -4.17 -14.16 -5.45
C LEU A 58 -3.58 -13.94 -4.05
N VAL A 59 -2.64 -13.00 -3.91
CA VAL A 59 -2.01 -12.64 -2.63
C VAL A 59 -3.02 -11.97 -1.71
N PHE A 60 -3.74 -10.92 -2.17
CA PHE A 60 -4.72 -10.23 -1.34
C PHE A 60 -5.88 -11.11 -0.91
N ARG A 61 -6.28 -12.12 -1.70
CA ARG A 61 -7.30 -13.09 -1.28
C ARG A 61 -6.85 -13.91 -0.07
N ASP A 62 -5.55 -14.18 0.05
CA ASP A 62 -5.02 -14.97 1.15
C ASP A 62 -4.65 -14.10 2.37
N LEU A 63 -4.44 -12.79 2.17
CA LEU A 63 -4.14 -11.82 3.25
C LEU A 63 -5.38 -11.10 3.81
N SER A 64 -6.26 -10.58 2.94
CA SER A 64 -7.36 -9.70 3.32
C SER A 64 -8.70 -10.41 3.35
N MET A 65 -9.43 -10.21 4.45
CA MET A 65 -10.79 -10.73 4.61
C MET A 65 -11.77 -10.11 3.61
N GLN A 66 -11.60 -8.82 3.27
CA GLN A 66 -12.41 -8.14 2.27
C GLN A 66 -12.24 -8.78 0.89
N CYS A 67 -11.00 -9.04 0.49
CA CYS A 67 -10.68 -9.65 -0.80
C CYS A 67 -11.10 -11.12 -0.84
N ARG A 68 -10.92 -11.88 0.25
CA ARG A 68 -11.40 -13.27 0.37
C ARG A 68 -12.92 -13.38 0.21
N LYS A 69 -13.70 -12.44 0.78
CA LYS A 69 -15.15 -12.39 0.60
C LYS A 69 -15.55 -12.10 -0.85
N ARG A 70 -14.81 -11.22 -1.53
CA ARG A 70 -15.05 -10.88 -2.94
C ARG A 70 -14.66 -12.01 -3.90
N PHE A 71 -13.57 -12.72 -3.63
CA PHE A 71 -13.05 -13.79 -4.47
C PHE A 71 -12.82 -15.09 -3.67
N PRO A 72 -13.88 -15.82 -3.26
CA PRO A 72 -13.72 -17.01 -2.41
C PRO A 72 -12.94 -18.14 -3.09
N THR A 73 -13.14 -18.34 -4.40
CA THR A 73 -12.55 -19.44 -5.18
C THR A 73 -11.80 -18.93 -6.41
N LEU A 74 -10.91 -19.75 -6.96
CA LEU A 74 -10.23 -19.44 -8.23
C LEU A 74 -11.23 -19.27 -9.39
N ASP A 75 -12.36 -19.96 -9.35
CA ASP A 75 -13.45 -19.77 -10.32
C ASP A 75 -13.99 -18.34 -10.30
N THR A 76 -14.17 -17.75 -9.12
CA THR A 76 -14.62 -16.35 -9.03
C THR A 76 -13.58 -15.37 -9.56
N VAL A 77 -12.28 -15.66 -9.39
CA VAL A 77 -11.18 -14.86 -9.96
C VAL A 77 -11.21 -14.95 -11.50
N ALA A 78 -11.45 -16.14 -12.03
CA ALA A 78 -11.57 -16.34 -13.47
C ALA A 78 -12.82 -15.67 -14.05
N ALA A 79 -13.97 -15.82 -13.38
CA ALA A 79 -15.23 -15.18 -13.76
C ALA A 79 -15.14 -13.65 -13.73
N ALA A 80 -14.35 -13.08 -12.81
CA ALA A 80 -14.08 -11.65 -12.73
C ALA A 80 -13.12 -11.14 -13.84
N GLY A 81 -12.59 -12.02 -14.69
CA GLY A 81 -11.77 -11.65 -15.84
C GLY A 81 -10.28 -11.44 -15.56
N PHE A 82 -9.81 -11.73 -14.34
CA PHE A 82 -8.38 -11.70 -14.03
C PHE A 82 -7.63 -12.89 -14.62
N MET A 83 -8.30 -14.04 -14.77
CA MET A 83 -7.77 -15.28 -15.33
C MET A 83 -8.71 -15.82 -16.40
N MET A 84 -8.17 -16.22 -17.55
CA MET A 84 -8.95 -16.84 -18.62
C MET A 84 -9.11 -18.36 -18.38
N PRO A 85 -10.13 -19.03 -18.96
CA PRO A 85 -10.33 -20.47 -18.74
C PRO A 85 -9.11 -21.35 -19.07
N HIS A 86 -8.44 -21.07 -20.19
CA HIS A 86 -7.23 -21.79 -20.61
C HIS A 86 -6.03 -21.53 -19.67
N GLU A 87 -5.97 -20.37 -19.03
CA GLU A 87 -4.94 -20.06 -18.03
C GLU A 87 -5.22 -20.79 -16.73
N LYS A 88 -6.50 -20.91 -16.35
CA LYS A 88 -6.92 -21.69 -15.20
C LYS A 88 -6.58 -23.17 -15.37
N GLU A 89 -6.86 -23.74 -16.54
CA GLU A 89 -6.47 -25.13 -16.85
C GLU A 89 -4.96 -25.35 -16.69
N ASN A 90 -4.14 -24.40 -17.17
CA ASN A 90 -2.68 -24.45 -16.99
C ASN A 90 -2.27 -24.27 -15.52
N PHE A 91 -2.97 -23.40 -14.78
CA PHE A 91 -2.74 -23.18 -13.35
C PHE A 91 -3.04 -24.45 -12.53
N ASP A 92 -4.12 -25.15 -12.86
CA ASP A 92 -4.57 -26.36 -12.19
C ASP A 92 -3.74 -27.59 -12.59
N GLY A 93 -3.22 -27.62 -13.83
CA GLY A 93 -2.38 -28.71 -14.33
C GLY A 93 -1.07 -28.91 -13.54
N ILE A 94 -0.54 -27.87 -12.91
CA ILE A 94 0.65 -27.97 -12.07
C ILE A 94 0.25 -28.39 -10.66
N GLN A 95 0.49 -29.64 -10.29
CA GLN A 95 0.23 -30.13 -8.92
C GLN A 95 1.35 -29.67 -7.98
N TYR A 96 1.00 -28.91 -6.94
CA TYR A 96 1.97 -28.39 -5.97
C TYR A 96 1.31 -28.17 -4.60
N ASN A 97 2.06 -28.41 -3.51
CA ASN A 97 1.54 -28.34 -2.14
C ASN A 97 1.56 -26.92 -1.53
N TYR A 98 2.17 -25.95 -2.22
CA TYR A 98 2.27 -24.56 -1.76
C TYR A 98 1.52 -23.61 -2.71
N ASN A 99 1.26 -22.39 -2.24
CA ASN A 99 0.60 -21.35 -3.03
C ASN A 99 1.37 -21.04 -4.32
N LYS A 100 0.66 -21.07 -5.45
CA LYS A 100 1.22 -20.94 -6.80
C LYS A 100 1.38 -19.48 -7.26
N TYR A 101 1.70 -18.55 -6.35
CA TYR A 101 1.85 -17.12 -6.68
C TYR A 101 2.96 -16.85 -7.71
N PHE A 102 3.95 -17.75 -7.82
CA PHE A 102 5.04 -17.60 -8.78
C PHE A 102 4.58 -17.75 -10.24
N LEU A 103 3.46 -18.44 -10.48
CA LEU A 103 3.10 -18.91 -11.81
C LEU A 103 2.71 -17.76 -12.76
N PRO A 104 1.86 -16.78 -12.39
CA PRO A 104 1.57 -15.66 -13.27
C PRO A 104 2.79 -14.77 -13.53
N PHE A 105 3.69 -14.60 -12.56
CA PHE A 105 4.96 -13.90 -12.79
C PHE A 105 5.85 -14.63 -13.79
N ASN A 106 5.92 -15.96 -13.70
CA ASN A 106 6.64 -16.77 -14.68
C ASN A 106 6.02 -16.62 -16.08
N TRP A 107 4.70 -16.56 -16.20
CA TRP A 107 4.03 -16.27 -17.47
C TRP A 107 4.35 -14.86 -17.98
N ALA A 108 4.38 -13.85 -17.11
CA ALA A 108 4.75 -12.49 -17.48
C ALA A 108 6.19 -12.41 -18.02
N TRP A 109 7.17 -13.02 -17.35
CA TRP A 109 8.55 -13.09 -17.85
C TRP A 109 8.67 -13.89 -19.14
N ALA A 110 7.94 -15.01 -19.26
CA ALA A 110 7.89 -15.77 -20.51
C ALA A 110 7.33 -14.94 -21.67
N LEU A 111 6.32 -14.10 -21.42
CA LEU A 111 5.80 -13.16 -22.42
C LEU A 111 6.81 -12.08 -22.79
N ILE A 112 7.54 -11.52 -21.82
CA ILE A 112 8.61 -10.54 -22.08
C ILE A 112 9.69 -11.18 -22.98
N TYR A 113 10.12 -12.40 -22.65
CA TYR A 113 11.09 -13.14 -23.45
C TYR A 113 10.61 -13.38 -24.89
N ARG A 114 9.35 -13.83 -25.06
CA ARG A 114 8.77 -14.03 -26.39
C ARG A 114 8.60 -12.73 -27.17
N ALA A 115 8.17 -11.65 -26.52
CA ALA A 115 8.06 -10.33 -27.14
C ALA A 115 9.41 -9.84 -27.67
N ARG A 116 10.52 -10.17 -26.98
CA ARG A 116 11.87 -9.90 -27.47
C ARG A 116 12.23 -10.76 -28.68
N MET A 117 11.95 -12.06 -28.64
CA MET A 117 12.20 -12.98 -29.77
C MET A 117 11.40 -12.59 -31.04
N GLU A 118 10.21 -12.02 -30.86
CA GLU A 118 9.37 -11.51 -31.94
C GLU A 118 9.75 -10.10 -32.40
N GLY A 119 10.79 -9.49 -31.82
CA GLY A 119 11.27 -8.15 -32.19
C GLY A 119 10.36 -7.00 -31.75
N LEU A 120 9.39 -7.24 -30.87
CA LEU A 120 8.54 -6.19 -30.29
C LEU A 120 9.29 -5.33 -29.26
N ILE A 121 10.35 -5.89 -28.67
CA ILE A 121 11.29 -5.20 -27.80
C ILE A 121 12.62 -5.04 -28.55
N GLU A 122 13.08 -3.80 -28.67
CA GLU A 122 14.23 -3.43 -29.50
C GLU A 122 15.57 -3.94 -28.95
N SER A 123 15.79 -3.79 -27.64
CA SER A 123 17.08 -4.08 -26.98
C SER A 123 16.95 -5.05 -25.82
N ASP A 124 17.97 -5.89 -25.63
CA ASP A 124 18.08 -6.78 -24.47
C ASP A 124 18.17 -5.99 -23.15
N TYR A 125 18.70 -4.77 -23.19
CA TYR A 125 18.72 -3.88 -22.02
C TYR A 125 17.30 -3.52 -21.54
N TYR A 126 16.36 -3.30 -22.47
CA TYR A 126 14.97 -3.00 -22.13
C TYR A 126 14.24 -4.21 -21.52
N VAL A 127 14.61 -5.42 -21.96
CA VAL A 127 14.13 -6.66 -21.33
C VAL A 127 14.56 -6.73 -19.87
N THR A 128 15.82 -6.40 -19.58
CA THR A 128 16.34 -6.37 -18.20
C THR A 128 15.57 -5.38 -17.34
N ILE A 129 15.41 -4.12 -17.79
CA ILE A 129 14.68 -3.10 -17.03
C ILE A 129 13.24 -3.53 -16.75
N LEU A 130 12.52 -3.96 -17.79
CA LEU A 130 11.13 -4.40 -17.62
C LEU A 130 11.03 -5.60 -16.66
N SER A 131 11.97 -6.54 -16.76
CA SER A 131 12.03 -7.71 -15.88
C SER A 131 12.36 -7.32 -14.43
N GLU A 132 13.19 -6.30 -14.21
CA GLU A 132 13.52 -5.77 -12.89
C GLU A 132 12.32 -5.11 -12.21
N GLU A 133 11.52 -4.35 -12.95
CA GLU A 133 10.28 -3.76 -12.40
C GLU A 133 9.25 -4.83 -12.03
N VAL A 134 9.09 -5.86 -12.86
CA VAL A 134 8.25 -7.03 -12.52
C VAL A 134 8.81 -7.76 -11.29
N ARG A 135 10.14 -7.91 -11.18
CA ARG A 135 10.81 -8.51 -10.02
C ARG A 135 10.60 -7.69 -8.75
N LYS A 136 10.67 -6.36 -8.83
CA LYS A 136 10.46 -5.45 -7.70
C LYS A 136 9.05 -5.64 -7.14
N PHE A 137 8.04 -5.53 -7.99
CA PHE A 137 6.64 -5.75 -7.62
C PHE A 137 6.39 -7.15 -7.03
N ARG A 138 6.97 -8.21 -7.63
CA ARG A 138 6.92 -9.58 -7.08
C ARG A 138 7.54 -9.66 -5.68
N THR A 139 8.65 -8.95 -5.45
CA THR A 139 9.36 -8.95 -4.17
C THR A 139 8.56 -8.19 -3.12
N ASP A 140 7.94 -7.07 -3.49
CA ASP A 140 7.05 -6.30 -2.60
C ASP A 140 5.86 -7.15 -2.16
N LEU A 141 5.16 -7.82 -3.09
CA LEU A 141 4.08 -8.75 -2.76
C LEU A 141 4.55 -9.94 -1.91
N ALA A 142 5.77 -10.44 -2.14
CA ALA A 142 6.33 -11.51 -1.30
C ALA A 142 6.60 -11.04 0.13
N TRP A 143 7.05 -9.79 0.31
CA TRP A 143 7.19 -9.20 1.64
C TRP A 143 5.85 -9.06 2.35
N LEU A 144 4.77 -8.69 1.66
CA LEU A 144 3.42 -8.69 2.26
C LEU A 144 3.08 -10.07 2.85
N CYS A 145 3.30 -11.14 2.08
CA CYS A 145 3.10 -12.52 2.56
C CYS A 145 4.02 -12.88 3.73
N ASN A 146 5.28 -12.45 3.72
CA ASN A 146 6.22 -12.73 4.81
C ASN A 146 5.82 -12.03 6.11
N TYR A 147 5.32 -10.79 6.02
CA TYR A 147 4.83 -10.07 7.19
C TYR A 147 3.57 -10.76 7.75
N ASP A 148 2.65 -11.21 6.91
CA ASP A 148 1.49 -11.98 7.36
C ASP A 148 1.89 -13.32 8.01
N TRP A 149 2.81 -14.05 7.38
CA TRP A 149 3.32 -15.32 7.89
C TRP A 149 4.05 -15.16 9.23
N VAL A 150 4.78 -14.06 9.42
CA VAL A 150 5.49 -13.74 10.67
C VAL A 150 4.87 -12.50 11.30
N PRO A 151 3.77 -12.66 12.05
CA PRO A 151 3.19 -11.57 12.83
C PRO A 151 4.10 -11.16 13.99
N LEU A 152 3.81 -10.02 14.62
CA LEU A 152 4.49 -9.64 15.85
C LEU A 152 4.34 -10.75 16.89
N PRO A 153 5.40 -11.09 17.65
CA PRO A 153 5.31 -12.14 18.66
C PRO A 153 4.13 -11.89 19.60
N MET A 154 3.22 -12.86 19.69
CA MET A 154 1.95 -12.73 20.43
C MET A 154 2.12 -12.31 21.89
N ILE A 155 3.26 -12.64 22.48
CA ILE A 155 3.60 -12.25 23.85
C ILE A 155 3.71 -10.74 24.03
N TYR A 156 4.10 -9.99 22.99
CA TYR A 156 4.37 -8.56 23.08
C TYR A 156 3.07 -7.73 23.20
N PRO A 157 2.06 -7.88 22.30
CA PRO A 157 0.74 -7.27 22.52
C PRO A 157 0.12 -7.70 23.86
N THR A 158 0.25 -8.98 24.22
CA THR A 158 -0.33 -9.53 25.45
C THR A 158 0.23 -8.87 26.71
N ILE A 159 1.56 -8.71 26.81
CA ILE A 159 2.20 -8.06 27.97
C ILE A 159 1.79 -6.59 28.06
N VAL A 160 1.74 -5.88 26.93
CA VAL A 160 1.37 -4.45 26.91
C VAL A 160 -0.09 -4.27 27.31
N CYS A 161 -0.99 -5.09 26.76
CA CYS A 161 -2.41 -5.09 27.10
C CYS A 161 -2.61 -5.40 28.60
N LEU A 162 -1.97 -6.45 29.13
CA LEU A 162 -2.03 -6.80 30.54
C LEU A 162 -1.52 -5.65 31.43
N ALA A 163 -0.41 -5.01 31.07
CA ALA A 163 0.17 -3.93 31.86
C ALA A 163 -0.76 -2.71 31.95
N VAL A 164 -1.37 -2.31 30.83
CA VAL A 164 -2.32 -1.18 30.79
C VAL A 164 -3.59 -1.51 31.57
N HIS A 165 -4.17 -2.71 31.39
CA HIS A 165 -5.39 -3.12 32.11
C HIS A 165 -5.14 -3.28 33.61
N THR A 166 -4.01 -3.86 34.01
CA THR A 166 -3.64 -4.00 35.43
C THR A 166 -3.41 -2.65 36.09
N TYR A 167 -2.76 -1.70 35.38
CA TYR A 167 -2.60 -0.33 35.85
C TYR A 167 -3.95 0.32 36.16
N PHE A 168 -4.92 0.20 35.25
CA PHE A 168 -6.26 0.75 35.46
C PHE A 168 -7.08 -0.01 36.49
N LEU A 169 -6.93 -1.33 36.60
CA LEU A 169 -7.56 -2.12 37.67
C LEU A 169 -7.14 -1.61 39.06
N VAL A 170 -5.83 -1.36 39.25
CA VAL A 170 -5.32 -0.79 40.50
C VAL A 170 -5.79 0.65 40.68
N CYS A 171 -5.77 1.48 39.62
CA CYS A 171 -6.23 2.86 39.71
C CYS A 171 -7.72 2.97 40.09
N VAL A 172 -8.57 2.07 39.61
CA VAL A 172 -10.00 2.04 39.96
C VAL A 172 -10.19 1.80 41.46
N ILE A 173 -9.33 1.03 42.12
CA ILE A 173 -9.42 0.79 43.57
C ILE A 173 -8.69 1.89 44.36
N ALA A 174 -7.47 2.20 43.98
CA ALA A 174 -6.57 3.09 44.72
C ALA A 174 -6.95 4.57 44.63
N ARG A 175 -7.68 4.98 43.59
CA ARG A 175 -8.12 6.37 43.40
C ARG A 175 -9.59 6.59 43.71
N GLN A 176 -10.22 5.67 44.45
CA GLN A 176 -11.51 5.95 45.07
C GLN A 176 -11.32 6.96 46.20
N TYR A 177 -12.23 7.92 46.28
CA TYR A 177 -12.33 8.79 47.44
C TYR A 177 -12.92 7.97 48.59
N VAL A 178 -12.25 7.97 49.75
CA VAL A 178 -12.69 7.25 50.94
C VAL A 178 -13.10 8.26 51.99
N ASP A 179 -14.36 8.19 52.41
CA ASP A 179 -14.91 9.03 53.48
C ASP A 179 -14.05 8.90 54.75
N GLY A 180 -13.42 10.01 55.16
CA GLY A 180 -12.60 10.07 56.37
C GLY A 180 -11.09 10.13 56.17
N SER A 181 -10.58 10.10 54.93
CA SER A 181 -9.16 10.33 54.65
C SER A 181 -8.79 11.82 54.79
N LYS A 182 -8.63 12.31 56.02
CA LYS A 182 -8.12 13.66 56.34
C LYS A 182 -6.60 13.79 56.14
N PHE A 183 -6.06 13.21 55.07
CA PHE A 183 -4.66 13.44 54.70
C PHE A 183 -4.65 14.53 53.64
N GLU A 184 -4.30 15.74 54.11
CA GLU A 184 -4.04 16.97 53.36
C GLU A 184 -5.26 17.80 52.93
N SER A 185 -5.18 19.09 53.28
CA SER A 185 -6.18 20.14 53.11
C SER A 185 -6.46 20.55 51.65
N ASP A 186 -5.84 19.88 50.67
CA ASP A 186 -5.92 20.22 49.24
C ASP A 186 -6.71 19.20 48.40
N MET A 187 -7.29 18.18 49.02
CA MET A 187 -8.05 17.15 48.29
C MET A 187 -9.49 17.62 48.08
N ILE A 188 -9.76 18.21 46.91
CA ILE A 188 -11.13 18.47 46.44
C ILE A 188 -11.80 17.12 46.19
N ASP A 189 -12.82 16.82 46.99
CA ASP A 189 -13.66 15.63 46.82
C ASP A 189 -14.53 15.79 45.58
N MET A 190 -14.16 15.09 44.51
CA MET A 190 -14.89 15.10 43.25
C MET A 190 -15.64 13.78 43.10
N VAL A 191 -16.98 13.86 43.01
CA VAL A 191 -17.86 12.71 42.72
C VAL A 191 -17.42 11.94 41.46
N PHE A 192 -16.76 12.62 40.51
CA PHE A 192 -16.20 12.04 39.30
C PHE A 192 -14.67 12.27 39.20
N PRO A 193 -13.85 11.22 39.02
CA PRO A 193 -12.39 11.35 39.01
C PRO A 193 -11.88 11.84 37.64
N PHE A 194 -12.09 13.13 37.34
CA PHE A 194 -11.80 13.76 36.04
C PHE A 194 -10.38 13.49 35.52
N MET A 195 -9.36 13.63 36.38
CA MET A 195 -7.97 13.43 35.98
C MET A 195 -7.68 11.96 35.62
N THR A 196 -8.26 11.01 36.36
CA THR A 196 -8.12 9.57 36.07
C THR A 196 -8.85 9.20 34.78
N SER A 197 -10.00 9.81 34.49
CA SER A 197 -10.73 9.62 33.24
C SER A 197 -9.94 10.12 32.02
N ILE A 198 -9.28 11.29 32.11
CA ILE A 198 -8.38 11.77 31.05
C ILE A 198 -7.23 10.79 30.83
N GLN A 199 -6.58 10.33 31.91
CA GLN A 199 -5.51 9.35 31.81
C GLN A 199 -6.00 8.05 31.17
N PHE A 200 -7.20 7.58 31.51
CA PHE A 200 -7.83 6.42 30.89
C PHE A 200 -7.97 6.59 29.39
N VAL A 201 -8.59 7.69 28.94
CA VAL A 201 -8.78 7.97 27.51
C VAL A 201 -7.44 8.00 26.77
N LEU A 202 -6.41 8.63 27.34
CA LEU A 202 -5.09 8.72 26.71
C LEU A 202 -4.40 7.35 26.60
N TYR A 203 -4.28 6.59 27.70
CA TYR A 203 -3.56 5.31 27.66
C TYR A 203 -4.33 4.19 26.96
N MET A 204 -5.66 4.09 27.19
CA MET A 204 -6.49 3.12 26.49
C MET A 204 -6.66 3.49 25.03
N GLY A 205 -6.86 4.77 24.71
CA GLY A 205 -6.89 5.25 23.33
C GLY A 205 -5.60 4.93 22.60
N TRP A 206 -4.45 5.17 23.22
CA TRP A 206 -3.16 4.88 22.61
C TRP A 206 -2.91 3.37 22.42
N LEU A 207 -3.39 2.53 23.35
CA LEU A 207 -3.41 1.07 23.16
C LEU A 207 -4.33 0.67 21.99
N LYS A 208 -5.52 1.26 21.90
CA LYS A 208 -6.49 0.98 20.84
C LYS A 208 -5.99 1.34 19.45
N VAL A 209 -5.23 2.42 19.32
CA VAL A 209 -4.55 2.77 18.05
C VAL A 209 -3.62 1.64 17.60
N ALA A 210 -2.82 1.07 18.52
CA ALA A 210 -1.95 -0.04 18.15
C ALA A 210 -2.70 -1.36 17.90
N GLU A 211 -3.83 -1.59 18.58
CA GLU A 211 -4.68 -2.77 18.34
C GLU A 211 -5.33 -2.72 16.96
N ALA A 212 -5.90 -1.57 16.57
CA ALA A 212 -6.53 -1.37 15.26
C ALA A 212 -5.50 -1.55 14.12
N LEU A 213 -4.31 -0.96 14.27
CA LEU A 213 -3.27 -1.01 13.23
C LEU A 213 -2.42 -2.30 13.24
N LEU A 214 -2.68 -3.22 14.17
CA LEU A 214 -1.91 -4.47 14.29
C LEU A 214 -2.05 -5.35 13.04
N ASN A 215 -3.27 -5.42 12.50
CA ASN A 215 -3.61 -6.19 11.31
C ASN A 215 -4.37 -5.32 10.30
N PRO A 216 -3.68 -4.67 9.35
CA PRO A 216 -4.29 -3.75 8.40
C PRO A 216 -5.12 -4.41 7.29
N TRP A 217 -5.31 -5.73 7.36
CA TRP A 217 -6.00 -6.55 6.33
C TRP A 217 -7.43 -6.95 6.73
N GLY A 218 -7.93 -6.40 7.82
CA GLY A 218 -9.21 -6.74 8.41
C GLY A 218 -10.42 -6.13 7.71
N LEU A 219 -11.37 -5.70 8.53
CA LEU A 219 -12.65 -5.10 8.14
C LEU A 219 -12.91 -3.79 8.91
N ASP A 220 -11.89 -3.27 9.59
CA ASP A 220 -12.00 -2.03 10.34
C ASP A 220 -11.97 -0.83 9.37
N ASP A 221 -12.52 0.30 9.79
CA ASP A 221 -12.68 1.49 8.93
C ASP A 221 -11.34 2.07 8.46
N ASP A 222 -10.26 1.85 9.23
CA ASP A 222 -8.91 2.33 8.95
C ASP A 222 -8.01 1.29 8.26
N ASP A 223 -8.54 0.10 7.94
CA ASP A 223 -7.80 -0.95 7.25
C ASP A 223 -7.56 -0.60 5.77
N PHE A 224 -6.64 -1.31 5.13
CA PHE A 224 -6.35 -1.08 3.73
C PHE A 224 -7.52 -1.48 2.82
N GLU A 225 -7.96 -0.53 2.00
CA GLU A 225 -8.97 -0.70 0.95
C GLU A 225 -8.45 -1.52 -0.24
N THR A 226 -8.20 -2.81 0.00
CA THR A 226 -7.60 -3.72 -0.99
C THR A 226 -8.44 -3.91 -2.24
N ASN A 227 -9.77 -3.91 -2.11
CA ASN A 227 -10.67 -4.04 -3.26
C ASN A 227 -10.58 -2.84 -4.20
N VAL A 228 -10.56 -1.63 -3.64
CA VAL A 228 -10.39 -0.39 -4.42
C VAL A 228 -9.04 -0.39 -5.11
N LEU A 229 -7.98 -0.82 -4.42
CA LEU A 229 -6.65 -0.91 -4.99
C LEU A 229 -6.59 -1.89 -6.17
N ILE A 230 -7.22 -3.07 -6.06
CA ILE A 230 -7.31 -4.05 -7.15
C ILE A 230 -7.98 -3.43 -8.38
N ASP A 231 -9.12 -2.79 -8.18
CA ASP A 231 -9.91 -2.22 -9.29
C ASP A 231 -9.18 -1.04 -9.95
N ARG A 232 -8.57 -0.20 -9.13
CA ARG A 232 -7.74 0.92 -9.58
C ARG A 232 -6.54 0.44 -10.38
N ASN A 233 -5.81 -0.57 -9.89
CA ASN A 233 -4.63 -1.08 -10.57
C ASN A 233 -4.98 -1.75 -11.90
N LEU A 234 -6.07 -2.52 -11.95
CA LEU A 234 -6.56 -3.10 -13.20
C LEU A 234 -6.94 -2.02 -14.21
N ALA A 235 -7.75 -1.04 -13.79
CA ALA A 235 -8.23 0.02 -14.67
C ALA A 235 -7.09 0.90 -15.18
N MET A 236 -6.21 1.36 -14.30
CA MET A 236 -5.05 2.18 -14.66
C MET A 236 -4.05 1.41 -15.50
N GLY A 237 -3.70 0.19 -15.11
CA GLY A 237 -2.74 -0.63 -15.83
C GLY A 237 -3.17 -0.89 -17.27
N LEU A 238 -4.44 -1.24 -17.48
CA LEU A 238 -4.98 -1.46 -18.82
C LEU A 238 -5.10 -0.17 -19.63
N LYS A 239 -5.50 0.95 -19.03
CA LYS A 239 -5.55 2.26 -19.73
C LYS A 239 -4.16 2.74 -20.15
N ILE A 240 -3.14 2.59 -19.31
CA ILE A 240 -1.77 3.01 -19.60
C ILE A 240 -1.22 2.24 -20.81
N VAL A 241 -1.36 0.92 -20.83
CA VAL A 241 -0.75 0.09 -21.86
C VAL A 241 -1.53 -0.02 -23.16
N ASP A 242 -2.76 0.48 -23.18
CA ASP A 242 -3.67 0.38 -24.32
C ASP A 242 -4.10 1.75 -24.80
N ASP A 243 -4.95 2.44 -24.05
CA ASP A 243 -5.51 3.74 -24.44
C ASP A 243 -4.45 4.84 -24.47
N GLY A 244 -3.49 4.81 -23.55
CA GLY A 244 -2.38 5.76 -23.47
C GLY A 244 -1.18 5.40 -24.36
N TYR A 245 -1.16 4.20 -24.95
CA TYR A 245 0.00 3.74 -25.69
C TYR A 245 0.24 4.60 -26.94
N GLY A 246 1.41 5.25 -26.99
CA GLY A 246 1.85 6.05 -28.14
C GLY A 246 1.03 7.32 -28.41
N LYS A 247 0.10 7.69 -27.51
CA LYS A 247 -0.68 8.92 -27.63
C LYS A 247 0.01 10.05 -26.88
N THR A 248 0.81 10.83 -27.59
CA THR A 248 1.40 12.06 -27.07
C THR A 248 0.72 13.26 -27.70
N PRO A 249 0.51 14.38 -26.96
CA PRO A 249 0.17 15.65 -27.57
C PRO A 249 1.21 16.05 -28.63
N GLU A 250 0.80 16.89 -29.58
CA GLU A 250 1.72 17.45 -30.58
C GLU A 250 2.84 18.24 -29.89
N LEU A 251 4.07 18.06 -30.37
CA LEU A 251 5.21 18.81 -29.88
C LEU A 251 5.08 20.27 -30.32
N ARG A 252 4.85 21.16 -29.35
CA ARG A 252 4.75 22.60 -29.56
C ARG A 252 5.65 23.31 -28.55
N LYS A 253 6.09 24.52 -28.90
CA LYS A 253 6.74 25.40 -27.94
C LYS A 253 5.81 25.64 -26.76
N ASP A 254 6.34 25.54 -25.56
CA ASP A 254 5.61 25.86 -24.35
C ASP A 254 5.43 27.38 -24.20
N ALA A 255 4.60 27.79 -23.23
CA ALA A 255 4.27 29.20 -23.00
C ALA A 255 5.43 30.03 -22.45
N PHE A 256 6.54 29.40 -22.04
CA PHE A 256 7.72 30.04 -21.45
C PHE A 256 8.94 29.95 -22.38
N TRP A 257 8.73 29.59 -23.65
CA TRP A 257 9.84 29.35 -24.58
C TRP A 257 10.62 30.62 -24.92
N ASP A 258 9.92 31.74 -25.13
CA ASP A 258 10.52 33.03 -25.52
C ASP A 258 10.40 34.11 -24.40
N ASP A 259 9.62 33.86 -23.34
CA ASP A 259 9.34 34.79 -22.23
C ASP A 259 9.94 34.31 -20.89
N GLU A 260 9.98 35.19 -19.87
CA GLU A 260 10.40 34.79 -18.52
C GLU A 260 9.45 33.73 -17.92
N TRP A 261 10.01 32.73 -17.24
CA TRP A 261 9.31 31.55 -16.72
C TRP A 261 8.34 31.83 -15.56
N VAL A 262 7.86 33.07 -15.37
CA VAL A 262 7.05 33.47 -14.22
C VAL A 262 5.63 32.89 -14.32
N PRO A 263 5.24 31.91 -13.49
CA PRO A 263 3.91 31.34 -13.53
C PRO A 263 2.87 32.31 -12.95
N LEU A 264 1.70 32.38 -13.57
CA LEU A 264 0.59 33.21 -13.08
C LEU A 264 -0.05 32.61 -11.82
N TYR A 265 -0.47 33.49 -10.92
CA TYR A 265 -1.25 33.14 -9.74
C TYR A 265 -2.70 33.59 -9.93
N SER A 266 -3.64 32.82 -9.38
CA SER A 266 -5.04 33.28 -9.25
C SER A 266 -5.10 34.50 -8.34
N GLU A 267 -6.11 35.36 -8.53
CA GLU A 267 -6.25 36.61 -7.76
C GLU A 267 -6.22 36.36 -6.24
N GLU A 268 -6.94 35.34 -5.75
CA GLU A 268 -6.97 34.94 -4.34
C GLU A 268 -5.58 34.52 -3.82
N SER A 269 -4.84 33.73 -4.62
CA SER A 269 -3.49 33.24 -4.27
C SER A 269 -2.37 34.28 -4.44
N ALA A 270 -2.62 35.36 -5.19
CA ALA A 270 -1.64 36.41 -5.43
C ALA A 270 -1.40 37.26 -4.18
N TRP A 271 -2.43 37.45 -3.35
CA TRP A 271 -2.33 38.13 -2.06
C TRP A 271 -1.56 37.32 -1.01
N GLU A 272 -1.55 35.99 -1.14
CA GLU A 272 -0.85 35.09 -0.21
C GLU A 272 0.68 35.10 -0.38
N LYS A 273 1.20 35.67 -1.47
CA LYS A 273 2.64 35.57 -1.81
C LYS A 273 3.35 36.91 -1.97
N LYS A 274 4.09 37.26 -0.91
CA LYS A 274 5.47 37.76 -1.04
C LYS A 274 6.41 36.57 -0.83
N TYR A 275 6.77 35.86 -1.88
CA TYR A 275 7.86 34.89 -1.77
C TYR A 275 9.15 35.65 -1.44
N THR A 276 9.62 35.55 -0.21
CA THR A 276 11.05 35.70 0.04
C THR A 276 11.71 34.45 -0.47
N GLN A 277 12.46 34.58 -1.57
CA GLN A 277 13.39 33.53 -1.99
C GLN A 277 14.34 33.29 -0.81
N HIS A 278 14.18 32.18 -0.10
CA HIS A 278 15.09 31.77 0.94
C HIS A 278 16.37 31.29 0.26
N GLU A 279 17.28 32.23 0.01
CA GLU A 279 18.67 31.85 -0.20
C GLU A 279 19.14 31.11 1.07
N GLY A 280 19.88 30.02 0.90
CA GLY A 280 20.21 29.09 1.98
C GLY A 280 20.77 29.79 3.22
N SER A 281 20.74 29.14 4.38
CA SER A 281 21.02 29.75 5.70
C SER A 281 22.40 30.41 5.87
N LEU A 282 23.28 30.40 4.86
CA LEU A 282 24.60 31.02 4.84
C LEU A 282 24.78 32.00 3.67
N SER A 283 23.75 32.28 2.87
CA SER A 283 23.85 33.13 1.67
C SER A 283 24.26 34.57 1.96
N HIS A 284 24.07 35.01 3.21
CA HIS A 284 24.44 36.33 3.72
C HIS A 284 25.89 36.42 4.20
N ILE A 285 26.65 35.31 4.23
CA ILE A 285 28.06 35.30 4.62
C ILE A 285 28.92 35.51 3.36
N LYS A 286 29.48 36.72 3.21
CA LYS A 286 30.51 37.06 2.21
C LYS A 286 31.85 37.28 2.87
#